data_AF-A0A7J9ZF46-F1
#
_entry.id   AF-A0A7J9ZF46-F1
#
_cell.length_a   1.000
_cell.length_b   1.000
_cell.length_c   1.000
_cell.angle_alpha   90.00
_cell.angle_beta   90.00
_cell.angle_gamma   90.00
#
_symmetry.space_group_name_H-M   'P 1'
#
loop_
_entity.id
_entity.type
_entity.pdbx_description
1 polymer ?
#
loop_
_entity_poly.entity_id
_entity_poly.type
_entity_poly.pdbx_seq_one_letter_code
_entity_poly.pdbx_strand_id
1 'polypeptide(L)' 'MRTAREEHALLVDELRTWSDGIVAAEVRRLTGRVPQLTDGELQAIRGTLAELVETTLLTRAQALPDRATHLRALFALD' A
#
# COMPACT_ATOMS: atom_id res chain seq x y z
N MET A 1 -15.14 22.38 4.24
CA MET A 1 -13.74 22.11 4.62
C MET A 1 -13.73 20.78 5.34
N ARG A 2 -12.87 19.84 4.91
CA ARG A 2 -12.63 18.59 5.65
C ARG A 2 -11.78 18.90 6.89
N THR A 3 -11.93 18.11 7.95
CA THR A 3 -11.07 18.20 9.13
C THR A 3 -9.73 17.52 8.87
N ALA A 4 -8.67 17.89 9.61
CA ALA A 4 -7.35 17.24 9.49
C ALA A 4 -7.42 15.72 9.68
N ARG A 5 -8.33 15.25 10.56
CA ARG A 5 -8.57 13.83 10.79
C ARG A 5 -9.20 13.13 9.57
N GLU A 6 -10.16 13.78 8.91
CA GLU A 6 -10.77 13.25 7.68
C GLU A 6 -9.76 13.23 6.54
N GLU A 7 -8.94 14.27 6.39
CA GLU A 7 -7.88 14.33 5.36
C GLU A 7 -6.83 13.24 5.55
N HIS A 8 -6.47 12.96 6.80
CA HIS A 8 -5.56 11.88 7.16
C HIS A 8 -6.15 10.49 6.91
N ALA A 9 -7.42 10.27 7.29
CA ALA A 9 -8.10 9.00 7.02
C ALA A 9 -8.19 8.72 5.51
N LEU A 10 -8.48 9.75 4.71
CA LEU A 10 -8.49 9.65 3.25
C LEU A 10 -7.11 9.32 2.69
N LEU A 11 -6.05 9.96 3.20
CA LEU A 11 -4.69 9.65 2.77
C LEU A 11 -4.34 8.17 3.04
N VAL A 12 -4.68 7.66 4.21
CA VAL A 12 -4.37 6.26 4.57
C VAL A 12 -5.07 5.30 3.60
N ASP A 13 -6.30 5.63 3.17
CA ASP A 13 -7.04 4.83 2.18
C ASP A 13 -6.47 4.95 0.76
N GLU A 14 -6.04 6.15 0.36
CA GLU A 14 -5.32 6.39 -0.90
C GLU A 14 -4.00 5.61 -0.95
N LEU A 15 -3.22 5.63 0.13
CA LEU A 15 -1.98 4.86 0.25
C LEU A 15 -2.23 3.35 0.20
N ARG A 16 -3.32 2.87 0.81
CA ARG A 16 -3.70 1.45 0.72
C ARG A 16 -3.99 1.06 -0.72
N THR A 17 -4.85 1.83 -1.40
CA THR A 17 -5.21 1.59 -2.81
C THR A 17 -3.97 1.62 -3.73
N TRP A 18 -3.10 2.61 -3.53
CA TRP A 18 -1.85 2.74 -4.28
C TRP A 18 -0.94 1.53 -4.06
N SER A 19 -0.79 1.09 -2.81
CA SER A 19 0.04 -0.05 -2.44
C SER A 19 -0.51 -1.36 -3.00
N ASP A 20 -1.82 -1.57 -2.97
CA ASP A 20 -2.47 -2.74 -3.57
C ASP A 20 -2.19 -2.83 -5.07
N GLY A 21 -2.16 -1.69 -5.77
CA GLY A 21 -1.76 -1.61 -7.18
C GLY A 21 -0.33 -2.09 -7.42
N ILE A 22 0.62 -1.71 -6.55
CA ILE A 22 2.01 -2.15 -6.61
C ILE A 22 2.13 -3.64 -6.32
N VAL A 23 1.50 -4.13 -5.24
CA VAL A 23 1.51 -5.55 -4.88
C VAL A 23 0.95 -6.39 -6.02
N ALA A 24 -0.15 -5.97 -6.64
CA ALA A 24 -0.71 -6.66 -7.80
C ALA A 24 0.26 -6.67 -9.00
N ALA A 25 0.97 -5.58 -9.25
CA ALA A 25 1.97 -5.52 -10.31
C ALA A 25 3.18 -6.44 -10.03
N GLU A 26 3.67 -6.48 -8.79
CA GLU A 26 4.77 -7.37 -8.40
C GLU A 26 4.39 -8.84 -8.49
N VAL A 27 3.19 -9.20 -8.04
CA VAL A 27 2.71 -10.58 -8.15
C VAL A 27 2.60 -10.98 -9.62
N ARG A 28 2.06 -10.12 -10.49
CA ARG A 28 2.04 -10.38 -11.94
C ARG A 28 3.45 -10.56 -12.52
N ARG A 29 4.40 -9.71 -12.13
CA ARG A 29 5.81 -9.85 -12.54
C ARG A 29 6.39 -11.19 -12.09
N LEU A 30 6.09 -11.60 -10.88
CA LEU A 30 6.59 -12.86 -10.31
C LEU A 30 5.99 -14.08 -11.03
N THR A 31 4.68 -14.09 -11.27
CA THR A 31 4.01 -15.17 -12.03
C THR A 31 4.59 -15.30 -13.44
N GLY A 32 4.96 -14.19 -14.08
CA GLY A 32 5.63 -14.21 -15.39
C GLY A 32 7.05 -14.78 -15.36
N ARG A 33 7.77 -14.65 -14.23
CA ARG A 33 9.15 -15.15 -14.07
C ARG A 33 9.22 -16.57 -13.56
N VAL A 34 8.24 -17.00 -12.78
CA VAL A 34 8.20 -18.29 -12.10
C VAL A 34 6.82 -18.93 -12.33
N PRO A 35 6.54 -19.42 -13.54
CA PRO A 35 5.21 -19.92 -13.90
C PRO A 35 4.78 -21.19 -13.14
N GLN A 36 5.72 -21.88 -12.49
CA GLN A 36 5.46 -23.07 -11.68
C GLN A 36 4.94 -22.76 -10.26
N LEU A 37 4.81 -21.48 -9.88
CA LEU A 37 4.23 -21.11 -8.59
C LEU A 37 2.78 -21.57 -8.51
N THR A 38 2.46 -22.26 -7.43
CA THR A 38 1.09 -22.64 -7.09
C THR A 38 0.29 -21.44 -6.59
N ASP A 39 -1.05 -21.54 -6.64
CA ASP A 39 -1.94 -20.53 -6.07
C ASP A 39 -1.69 -20.32 -4.57
N GLY A 40 -1.34 -21.38 -3.83
CA GLY A 40 -1.00 -21.31 -2.41
C GLY A 40 0.26 -20.48 -2.14
N GLU A 41 1.31 -20.68 -2.94
CA GLU A 41 2.55 -19.89 -2.85
C GLU A 41 2.31 -18.43 -3.24
N LEU A 42 1.54 -18.17 -4.31
CA LEU A 42 1.17 -16.82 -4.72
C LEU A 42 0.36 -16.10 -3.63
N GLN A 43 -0.54 -16.80 -2.95
CA GLN A 43 -1.31 -16.25 -1.85
C GLN A 43 -0.43 -15.94 -0.63
N ALA A 44 0.52 -16.82 -0.30
CA ALA A 44 1.49 -16.57 0.77
C ALA A 44 2.34 -15.33 0.46
N ILE A 45 2.84 -15.20 -0.77
CA ILE A 45 3.61 -14.04 -1.24
C ILE A 45 2.77 -12.76 -1.16
N ARG A 46 1.52 -12.78 -1.63
CA ARG A 46 0.60 -11.64 -1.50
C ARG A 46 0.42 -11.22 -0.04
N GLY A 47 0.23 -12.19 0.86
CA GLY A 47 0.10 -11.95 2.29
C GLY A 47 1.34 -11.27 2.88
N THR A 48 2.53 -11.79 2.59
CA THR A 48 3.79 -11.19 3.05
C THR A 48 4.00 -9.79 2.50
N LEU A 49 3.67 -9.54 1.23
CA LEU A 49 3.78 -8.20 0.64
C LEU A 49 2.78 -7.21 1.29
N ALA A 50 1.56 -7.65 1.57
CA ALA A 50 0.57 -6.83 2.27
C ALA A 50 0.99 -6.50 3.70
N GLU A 51 1.55 -7.46 4.44
CA GLU A 51 2.09 -7.24 5.78
C GLU A 51 3.29 -6.28 5.77
N LEU A 52 4.15 -6.38 4.76
CA LEU A 52 5.25 -5.45 4.57
C LEU A 52 4.72 -4.02 4.35
N VAL A 53 3.73 -3.84 3.48
CA VAL A 53 3.07 -2.52 3.25
C VAL A 53 2.47 -1.98 4.55
N GLU A 54 1.75 -2.82 5.29
CA GLU A 54 1.10 -2.40 6.54
C GLU A 54 2.13 -1.90 7.56
N THR A 55 3.19 -2.68 7.78
CA THR A 55 4.20 -2.40 8.82
C THR A 55 5.17 -1.28 8.44
N THR A 56 5.50 -1.12 7.16
CA THR A 56 6.48 -0.13 6.70
C THR A 56 5.87 1.21 6.32
N LEU A 57 4.63 1.20 5.79
CA LEU A 57 3.99 2.40 5.25
C LEU A 57 2.73 2.78 6.03
N LEU A 58 1.70 1.93 6.06
CA LEU A 58 0.37 2.34 6.55
C LEU A 58 0.37 2.65 8.04
N THR A 59 0.98 1.79 8.86
CA THR A 59 1.14 2.04 10.31
C THR A 59 1.93 3.33 10.57
N ARG A 60 2.96 3.61 9.76
CA ARG A 60 3.77 4.83 9.91
C ARG A 60 3.02 6.09 9.48
N ALA A 61 2.28 6.02 8.39
CA ALA A 61 1.42 7.11 7.93
C ALA A 61 0.31 7.41 8.95
N GLN A 62 -0.29 6.37 9.55
CA GLN A 62 -1.29 6.52 10.61
C GLN A 62 -0.76 7.24 11.85
N ALA A 63 0.52 7.04 12.19
CA ALA A 63 1.17 7.71 13.31
C ALA A 63 1.53 9.19 13.04
N LEU A 64 1.30 9.71 11.83
CA LEU A 64 1.69 11.06 11.40
C LEU A 64 0.50 11.87 10.82
N PRO A 65 -0.56 12.14 11.61
CA PRO A 65 -1.78 12.78 11.11
C PRO A 65 -1.56 14.17 10.52
N ASP A 66 -0.63 14.96 11.07
CA ASP A 66 -0.37 16.33 10.63
C ASP A 66 0.49 16.43 9.35
N ARG A 67 0.91 15.29 8.79
CA ARG A 67 1.78 15.23 7.60
C ARG A 67 1.03 14.84 6.33
N ALA A 68 -0.31 14.81 6.35
CA ALA A 68 -1.10 14.24 5.27
C ALA A 68 -0.79 14.84 3.89
N THR A 69 -0.75 16.17 3.77
CA THR A 69 -0.41 16.88 2.52
C THR A 69 0.99 16.56 2.01
N HIS A 70 1.97 16.50 2.92
CA HIS A 70 3.35 16.18 2.55
C HIS A 70 3.47 14.73 2.06
N LEU A 71 2.78 13.81 2.73
CA LEU A 71 2.73 12.41 2.33
C LEU A 71 2.06 12.24 0.96
N ARG A 72 0.96 12.93 0.65
CA ARG A 72 0.35 12.87 -0.71
C ARG A 72 1.37 13.19 -1.81
N ALA A 73 2.11 14.29 -1.64
CA ALA A 73 3.11 14.72 -2.62
C ALA A 73 4.25 13.70 -2.80
N LEU A 74 4.68 13.02 -1.74
CA LEU A 74 5.73 11.98 -1.81
C LEU A 74 5.30 10.76 -2.63
N PHE A 75 4.01 10.44 -2.63
CA PHE A 75 3.44 9.29 -3.34
C PHE A 75 2.72 9.68 -4.64
N ALA A 76 2.77 10.97 -5.02
CA ALA A 76 2.06 11.53 -6.16
C ALA A 76 0.55 11.19 -6.16
N LEU A 77 -0.08 11.37 -4.99
CA LEU A 77 -1.52 11.13 -4.75
C LEU A 77 -2.36 12.41 -4.86
N ASP A 78 -1.83 13.42 -5.54
CA ASP A 78 -2.35 14.78 -5.61
C ASP A 78 -3.52 14.93 -6.60
#